data_AF-A0A7Y8DSN8-F1
#
_entry.id   AF-A0A7Y8DSN8-F1
#
_cell.length_a   1.000
_cell.length_b   1.000
_cell.length_c   1.000
_cell.angle_alpha   90.00
_cell.angle_beta   90.00
_cell.angle_gamma   90.00
#
_symmetry.space_group_name_H-M   'P 1'
#
loop_
_entity.id
_entity.type
_entity.pdbx_description
1 polymer ?
#
loop_
_entity_poly.entity_id
_entity_poly.type
_entity_poly.pdbx_seq_one_letter_code
_entity_poly.pdbx_strand_id
1 'polypeptide(L)'
;MSTTHQMFTAEERDLFVELLKEWPNSESGTEEASHAVSPFINFYFPPTPDKHQEDALLMVDIHEAFEQLLGKPYTVGTHPISERPHPYGSSRLPDLREQARKSFDDEPFAFNFTDEKNHASSPTTAGYFWHTWFKRYEGRETAYSSITFYYRWQWWLDNREAWRRFVLKTIDLLKAHQVYSGFAMANPLEFGTRSAVTTWERALTPSFYGLDIDYAFSMRGELLDGIRPPTWAFLLADHWREKLDLTREQIRTALSHPRISITELQSGQWIELGEQPELYPVEKGMPELPMLLNKLLKPIRNDDLGLLGFGQWDGDPNERFTDADSRRWMARFDADSDWPTPATRFIAPLPMPSAQIPAPMPLRVVPGTACIQAGWWLVPGQAHTRRAFKQGEIMPDLDTAPIDDLVTWQRDLDQTPPAPARYANTHEPAPRAGRWEVENNPFVAHEVQLNEPLPTHEGRVVRWHWTVSGMRANSGQPCPYPGTWICEYKPGNQQVIEHGVLMPTVEGERVVWRWMGLQPL
;
A
#
# COMPACT_ATOMS: atom_id res chain seq x y z
N MET A 1 15.88 31.19 -6.30
CA MET A 1 17.22 31.09 -6.90
C MET A 1 17.07 30.56 -8.31
N SER A 2 17.57 31.30 -9.31
CA SER A 2 17.72 30.83 -10.69
C SER A 2 19.04 30.06 -10.75
N THR A 3 18.99 28.79 -11.16
CA THR A 3 20.20 28.00 -11.42
C THR A 3 20.59 28.23 -12.87
N THR A 4 21.78 28.80 -13.10
CA THR A 4 22.34 28.98 -14.45
C THR A 4 22.99 27.72 -15.00
N HIS A 5 23.00 26.63 -14.22
CA HIS A 5 23.60 25.34 -14.53
C HIS A 5 22.59 24.21 -14.27
N GLN A 6 22.82 23.05 -14.90
CA GLN A 6 22.09 21.83 -14.59
C GLN A 6 22.40 21.36 -13.17
N MET A 7 21.37 21.00 -12.42
CA MET A 7 21.50 20.54 -11.04
C MET A 7 22.08 19.12 -10.92
N PHE A 8 21.81 18.28 -11.91
CA PHE A 8 22.32 16.91 -12.02
C PHE A 8 22.34 16.48 -13.48
N THR A 9 23.18 15.50 -13.77
CA THR A 9 23.32 14.83 -15.06
C THR A 9 22.25 13.74 -15.24
N ALA A 10 22.07 13.28 -16.48
CA ALA A 10 21.18 12.14 -16.76
C ALA A 10 21.64 10.86 -16.06
N GLU A 11 22.95 10.65 -15.94
CA GLU A 11 23.54 9.49 -15.26
C GLU A 11 23.22 9.50 -13.75
N GLU A 12 23.37 10.65 -13.09
CA GLU A 12 23.01 10.80 -11.67
C GLU A 12 21.51 10.59 -11.43
N ARG A 13 20.66 11.07 -12.34
CA ARG A 13 19.22 10.80 -12.29
C ARG A 13 18.93 9.31 -12.42
N ASP A 14 19.54 8.64 -13.40
CA ASP A 14 19.28 7.23 -13.68
C ASP A 14 19.78 6.32 -12.54
N LEU A 15 20.95 6.65 -11.96
CA LEU A 15 21.44 6.00 -10.74
C LEU A 15 20.48 6.18 -9.57
N PHE A 16 19.93 7.38 -9.39
CA PHE A 16 18.97 7.63 -8.32
C PHE A 16 17.66 6.86 -8.52
N VAL A 17 17.19 6.76 -9.78
CA VAL A 17 16.03 5.93 -10.12
C VAL A 17 16.28 4.46 -9.77
N GLU A 18 17.42 3.87 -10.16
CA GLU A 18 17.73 2.49 -9.81
C GLU A 18 17.83 2.29 -8.30
N LEU A 19 18.46 3.22 -7.60
CA LEU A 19 18.54 3.18 -6.14
C LEU A 19 17.15 3.23 -5.48
N LEU A 20 16.24 4.08 -5.95
CA LEU A 20 14.87 4.18 -5.42
C LEU A 20 14.01 2.94 -5.68
N LYS A 21 14.31 2.16 -6.73
CA LYS A 21 13.63 0.88 -6.98
C LYS A 21 14.01 -0.18 -5.95
N GLU A 22 15.24 -0.14 -5.44
CA GLU A 22 15.74 -1.05 -4.41
C GLU A 22 15.42 -0.54 -2.99
N TRP A 23 15.66 0.75 -2.75
CA TRP A 23 15.56 1.43 -1.46
C TRP A 23 14.77 2.74 -1.61
N PRO A 24 13.46 2.75 -1.34
CA PRO A 24 12.58 3.90 -1.64
C PRO A 24 12.81 5.12 -0.73
N ASN A 25 13.61 4.97 0.32
CA ASN A 25 14.09 6.09 1.14
C ASN A 25 15.60 6.25 0.95
N SER A 26 15.95 6.93 -0.14
CA SER A 26 17.33 7.16 -0.57
C SER A 26 17.52 8.62 -0.97
N GLU A 27 18.78 9.04 -1.05
CA GLU A 27 19.17 10.40 -1.39
C GLU A 27 20.10 10.46 -2.62
N SER A 28 20.07 11.61 -3.28
CA SER A 28 21.01 11.99 -4.32
C SER A 28 21.40 13.45 -4.15
N GLY A 29 22.67 13.77 -4.32
CA GLY A 29 23.16 15.14 -4.23
C GLY A 29 24.68 15.21 -4.10
N THR A 30 25.15 16.35 -3.61
CA THR A 30 26.57 16.70 -3.53
C THR A 30 27.02 16.84 -2.08
N GLU A 31 28.29 17.18 -1.85
CA GLU A 31 28.79 17.51 -0.50
C GLU A 31 28.11 18.77 0.08
N GLU A 32 27.60 19.66 -0.77
CA GLU A 32 26.90 20.88 -0.36
C GLU A 32 25.45 20.64 0.06
N ALA A 33 24.74 19.73 -0.61
CA ALA A 33 23.36 19.37 -0.26
C ALA A 33 22.93 18.02 -0.86
N SER A 34 22.22 17.21 -0.08
CA SER A 34 21.56 15.99 -0.53
C SER A 34 20.04 16.13 -0.57
N HIS A 35 19.41 15.52 -1.57
CA HIS A 35 17.95 15.53 -1.75
C HIS A 35 17.41 14.10 -1.70
N ALA A 36 16.44 13.86 -0.83
CA ALA A 36 15.98 12.50 -0.52
C ALA A 36 14.51 12.31 -0.83
N VAL A 37 14.16 11.12 -1.31
CA VAL A 37 12.78 10.61 -1.20
C VAL A 37 12.64 10.02 0.20
N SER A 38 11.59 10.39 0.92
CA SER A 38 11.29 9.85 2.25
C SER A 38 9.81 9.57 2.41
N PRO A 39 9.43 8.62 3.29
CA PRO A 39 8.04 8.47 3.64
C PRO A 39 7.59 9.73 4.39
N PHE A 40 6.36 10.15 4.13
CA PHE A 40 5.80 11.36 4.70
C PHE A 40 4.37 11.12 5.17
N ILE A 41 3.88 12.03 6.00
CA ILE A 41 2.45 12.24 6.20
C ILE A 41 2.16 13.72 6.31
N ASN A 42 1.08 14.17 5.69
CA ASN A 42 0.64 15.56 5.73
C ASN A 42 -0.83 15.64 6.13
N PHE A 43 -1.13 16.52 7.08
CA PHE A 43 -2.46 16.80 7.60
C PHE A 43 -2.89 18.21 7.18
N TYR A 44 -4.02 18.34 6.51
CA TYR A 44 -4.67 19.61 6.20
C TYR A 44 -5.97 19.74 6.99
N PHE A 45 -6.11 20.83 7.75
CA PHE A 45 -7.25 21.05 8.64
C PHE A 45 -7.67 22.52 8.62
N PRO A 46 -8.99 22.81 8.69
CA PRO A 46 -9.47 24.18 8.64
C PRO A 46 -9.09 24.92 9.92
N PRO A 47 -8.70 26.21 9.85
CA PRO A 47 -8.55 27.02 11.05
C PRO A 47 -9.91 27.24 11.71
N THR A 48 -9.96 27.15 13.04
CA THR A 48 -11.23 27.31 13.76
C THR A 48 -11.42 28.77 14.23
N PRO A 49 -12.57 29.41 13.94
CA PRO A 49 -12.84 30.77 14.41
C PRO A 49 -12.71 30.87 15.93
N ASP A 50 -12.09 31.95 16.42
CA ASP A 50 -11.93 32.23 17.86
C ASP A 50 -11.13 31.18 18.66
N LYS A 51 -10.43 30.26 17.99
CA LYS A 51 -9.67 29.16 18.63
C LYS A 51 -8.20 29.09 18.26
N HIS A 52 -7.65 30.18 17.72
CA HIS A 52 -6.28 30.22 17.22
C HIS A 52 -5.24 29.72 18.25
N GLN A 53 -5.35 30.15 19.51
CA GLN A 53 -4.44 29.69 20.58
C GLN A 53 -4.63 28.22 20.96
N GLU A 54 -5.88 27.72 20.94
CA GLU A 54 -6.17 26.30 21.21
C GLU A 54 -5.55 25.41 20.13
N ASP A 55 -5.73 25.79 18.86
CA ASP A 55 -5.18 25.07 17.71
C ASP A 55 -3.63 25.13 17.71
N ALA A 56 -3.04 26.28 18.01
CA ALA A 56 -1.59 26.45 18.13
C ALA A 56 -1.00 25.55 19.22
N LEU A 57 -1.64 25.48 20.40
CA LEU A 57 -1.24 24.59 21.48
C LEU A 57 -1.38 23.12 21.09
N LEU A 58 -2.47 22.75 20.40
CA LEU A 58 -2.68 21.40 19.90
C LEU A 58 -1.59 20.97 18.91
N MET A 59 -1.14 21.88 18.03
CA MET A 59 -0.02 21.61 17.13
C MET A 59 1.28 21.32 17.88
N VAL A 60 1.54 22.04 18.99
CA VAL A 60 2.68 21.77 19.86
C VAL A 60 2.54 20.41 20.55
N ASP A 61 1.34 20.05 21.03
CA ASP A 61 1.08 18.72 21.61
C ASP A 61 1.32 17.59 20.60
N ILE A 62 0.89 17.77 19.34
CA ILE A 62 1.10 16.81 18.25
C ILE A 62 2.59 16.68 17.92
N HIS A 63 3.31 17.80 17.86
CA HIS A 63 4.76 17.81 17.70
C HIS A 63 5.47 16.99 18.78
N GLU A 64 5.23 17.31 20.06
CA GLU A 64 5.87 16.65 21.20
C GLU A 64 5.54 15.14 21.23
N ALA A 65 4.30 14.77 20.89
CA ALA A 65 3.90 13.37 20.79
C ALA A 65 4.65 12.62 19.69
N PHE A 66 4.82 13.23 18.52
CA PHE A 66 5.59 12.64 17.42
C PHE A 66 7.08 12.55 17.77
N GLU A 67 7.65 13.60 18.34
CA GLU A 67 9.04 13.65 18.78
C GLU A 67 9.34 12.52 19.79
N GLN A 68 8.44 12.31 20.75
CA GLN A 68 8.58 11.27 21.76
C GLN A 68 8.61 9.86 21.14
N LEU A 69 7.80 9.60 20.10
CA LEU A 69 7.80 8.32 19.40
C LEU A 69 9.13 8.01 18.70
N LEU A 70 9.87 9.05 18.32
CA LEU A 70 11.14 8.95 17.61
C LEU A 70 12.36 9.01 18.53
N GLY A 71 12.16 9.25 19.83
CA GLY A 71 13.27 9.37 20.79
C GLY A 71 14.04 10.69 20.68
N LYS A 72 13.36 11.80 20.35
CA LYS A 72 13.93 13.16 20.22
C LYS A 72 15.01 13.28 19.13
N PRO A 73 14.62 13.15 17.84
CA PRO A 73 15.55 13.04 16.73
C PRO A 73 16.10 14.39 16.23
N TYR A 74 15.52 15.52 16.63
CA TYR A 74 15.78 16.80 15.98
C TYR A 74 17.11 17.43 16.39
N THR A 75 17.80 18.04 15.42
CA THR A 75 19.07 18.73 15.63
C THR A 75 18.96 20.24 15.41
N VAL A 76 18.00 20.68 14.59
CA VAL A 76 17.72 22.08 14.27
C VAL A 76 16.22 22.35 14.39
N GLY A 77 15.88 23.52 14.93
CA GLY A 77 14.53 24.08 14.90
C GLY A 77 14.53 25.50 14.37
N THR A 78 13.37 26.03 13.98
CA THR A 78 13.22 27.43 13.59
C THR A 78 12.65 28.28 14.72
N HIS A 79 13.14 29.52 14.83
CA HIS A 79 12.51 30.50 15.70
C HIS A 79 11.12 30.84 15.14
N PRO A 80 10.02 30.76 15.91
CA PRO A 80 8.65 30.88 15.38
C PRO A 80 8.32 32.24 14.74
N ILE A 81 8.96 33.33 15.22
CA ILE A 81 8.78 34.68 14.64
C ILE A 81 9.77 34.99 13.51
N SER A 82 11.08 34.81 13.72
CA SER A 82 12.09 35.17 12.72
C SER A 82 12.32 34.12 11.64
N GLU A 83 11.74 32.93 11.82
CA GLU A 83 11.90 31.71 11.00
C GLU A 83 13.35 31.24 10.84
N ARG A 84 14.30 31.83 11.59
CA ARG A 84 15.71 31.49 11.49
C ARG A 84 16.03 30.14 12.12
N PRO A 85 16.88 29.32 11.48
CA PRO A 85 17.30 28.02 12.00
C PRO A 85 18.30 28.19 13.15
N HIS A 86 18.10 27.43 14.22
CA HIS A 86 19.00 27.37 15.37
C HIS A 86 19.13 25.92 15.88
N PRO A 87 20.25 25.56 16.54
CA PRO A 87 20.36 24.25 17.17
C PRO A 87 19.18 23.96 18.10
N TYR A 88 18.62 22.76 17.98
CA TYR A 88 17.48 22.34 18.78
C TYR A 88 17.84 22.35 20.28
N GLY A 89 16.95 22.91 21.11
CA GLY A 89 17.20 23.14 22.54
C GLY A 89 18.09 24.36 22.87
N SER A 90 18.55 25.13 21.88
CA SER A 90 19.29 26.37 22.16
C SER A 90 18.40 27.46 22.75
N SER A 91 18.99 28.37 23.55
CA SER A 91 18.25 29.51 24.13
C SER A 91 17.72 30.53 23.11
N ARG A 92 18.07 30.36 21.82
CA ARG A 92 17.52 31.14 20.71
C ARG A 92 16.20 30.59 20.22
N LEU A 93 15.86 29.36 20.56
CA LEU A 93 14.53 28.80 20.33
C LEU A 93 13.68 29.09 21.57
N PRO A 94 12.65 29.94 21.47
CA PRO A 94 11.77 30.24 22.60
C PRO A 94 10.92 29.03 22.96
N ASP A 95 10.35 29.02 24.16
CA ASP A 95 9.36 28.03 24.57
C ASP A 95 8.13 28.10 23.65
N LEU A 96 7.87 27.02 22.91
CA LEU A 96 6.80 26.96 21.90
C LEU A 96 5.41 27.07 22.53
N ARG A 97 5.22 26.56 23.75
CA ARG A 97 3.93 26.63 24.45
C ARG A 97 3.67 28.05 24.92
N GLU A 98 4.69 28.77 25.37
CA GLU A 98 4.57 30.20 25.66
C GLU A 98 4.25 31.01 24.40
N GLN A 99 4.85 30.68 23.26
CA GLN A 99 4.59 31.35 21.99
C GLN A 99 3.17 31.06 21.48
N ALA A 100 2.72 29.81 21.53
CA ALA A 100 1.35 29.43 21.17
C ALA A 100 0.29 30.13 22.06
N ARG A 101 0.60 30.44 23.32
CA ARG A 101 -0.30 31.25 24.18
C ARG A 101 -0.33 32.73 23.81
N LYS A 102 0.67 33.21 23.06
CA LYS A 102 0.82 34.60 22.64
C LYS A 102 0.37 34.83 21.19
N SER A 103 0.10 33.78 20.42
CA SER A 103 -0.35 33.89 19.03
C SER A 103 -1.73 34.54 18.92
N PHE A 104 -1.90 35.38 17.91
CA PHE A 104 -3.13 36.12 17.62
C PHE A 104 -3.85 35.58 16.38
N ASP A 105 -5.16 35.82 16.26
CA ASP A 105 -5.98 35.27 15.18
C ASP A 105 -5.75 35.91 13.80
N ASP A 106 -4.98 37.01 13.74
CA ASP A 106 -4.64 37.77 12.55
C ASP A 106 -3.22 37.49 12.00
N GLU A 107 -2.45 36.60 12.64
CA GLU A 107 -1.12 36.18 12.19
C GLU A 107 -1.00 34.65 12.06
N PRO A 108 -0.10 34.14 11.19
CA PRO A 108 0.19 32.72 11.16
C PRO A 108 1.05 32.30 12.36
N PHE A 109 0.85 31.07 12.84
CA PHE A 109 1.74 30.43 13.81
C PHE A 109 2.47 29.27 13.14
N ALA A 110 3.79 29.42 12.95
CA ALA A 110 4.61 28.44 12.24
C ALA A 110 5.89 28.10 13.01
N PHE A 111 6.31 26.84 12.93
CA PHE A 111 7.55 26.35 13.52
C PHE A 111 7.94 25.04 12.85
N ASN A 112 9.24 24.79 12.72
CA ASN A 112 9.76 23.68 11.91
C ASN A 112 10.96 23.02 12.59
N PHE A 113 11.12 21.71 12.41
CA PHE A 113 12.23 20.93 12.92
C PHE A 113 12.79 19.98 11.87
N THR A 114 14.09 19.74 11.94
CA THR A 114 14.80 18.79 11.10
C THR A 114 15.87 18.07 11.93
N ASP A 115 16.14 16.82 11.59
CA ASP A 115 17.29 16.09 12.09
C ASP A 115 18.59 16.44 11.35
N GLU A 116 18.51 17.23 10.27
CA GLU A 116 19.67 17.65 9.49
C GLU A 116 20.30 18.96 9.95
N LYS A 117 21.62 18.91 10.22
CA LYS A 117 22.40 20.11 10.53
C LYS A 117 22.55 20.99 9.31
N ASN A 118 22.75 20.37 8.15
CA ASN A 118 22.72 21.08 6.89
C ASN A 118 21.26 21.23 6.45
N HIS A 119 20.64 22.34 6.87
CA HIS A 119 19.26 22.66 6.51
C HIS A 119 18.97 22.80 5.01
N ALA A 120 20.00 22.82 4.14
CA ALA A 120 19.86 22.73 2.70
C ALA A 120 19.62 21.30 2.19
N SER A 121 19.88 20.29 3.03
CA SER A 121 19.70 18.88 2.72
C SER A 121 18.35 18.37 3.21
N SER A 122 17.83 17.38 2.50
CA SER A 122 16.57 16.72 2.85
C SER A 122 16.69 16.02 4.21
N PRO A 123 15.71 16.19 5.11
CA PRO A 123 15.70 15.47 6.37
C PRO A 123 15.43 13.99 6.16
N THR A 124 15.96 13.16 7.05
CA THR A 124 15.41 11.81 7.24
C THR A 124 14.27 11.83 8.26
N THR A 125 14.21 12.83 9.13
CA THR A 125 13.10 13.05 10.07
C THR A 125 12.87 14.55 10.29
N ALA A 126 11.64 15.01 10.04
CA ALA A 126 11.30 16.42 10.17
C ALA A 126 9.83 16.59 10.57
N GLY A 127 9.51 17.77 11.09
CA GLY A 127 8.14 18.21 11.37
C GLY A 127 7.98 19.67 10.98
N TYR A 128 7.04 19.95 10.08
CA TYR A 128 6.74 21.29 9.58
C TYR A 128 5.31 21.67 9.91
N PHE A 129 5.14 22.82 10.56
CA PHE A 129 3.89 23.23 11.17
C PHE A 129 3.52 24.62 10.71
N TRP A 130 2.29 24.76 10.21
CA TRP A 130 1.74 26.03 9.75
C TRP A 130 0.28 26.15 10.16
N HIS A 131 -0.01 27.06 11.08
CA HIS A 131 -1.36 27.47 11.41
C HIS A 131 -1.71 28.72 10.61
N THR A 132 -2.80 28.65 9.84
CA THR A 132 -3.28 29.77 9.03
C THR A 132 -4.20 30.67 9.88
N TRP A 133 -4.04 31.98 9.78
CA TRP A 133 -4.92 32.97 10.41
C TRP A 133 -6.35 32.88 9.87
N PHE A 134 -7.36 33.19 10.69
CA PHE A 134 -8.76 33.11 10.28
C PHE A 134 -9.28 34.46 9.75
N LYS A 135 -9.79 34.51 8.51
CA LYS A 135 -10.36 35.74 7.94
C LYS A 135 -11.87 35.83 8.16
N ARG A 136 -12.31 36.66 9.12
CA ARG A 136 -13.75 36.82 9.48
C ARG A 136 -14.62 37.53 8.42
N TYR A 137 -14.05 38.38 7.55
CA TYR A 137 -14.83 39.37 6.79
C TYR A 137 -14.74 39.30 5.26
N GLU A 138 -14.04 38.32 4.66
CA GLU A 138 -13.73 38.38 3.22
C GLU A 138 -14.55 37.45 2.30
N GLY A 139 -15.54 36.72 2.79
CA GLY A 139 -16.38 35.84 1.94
C GLY A 139 -15.60 34.76 1.17
N ARG A 140 -14.31 34.60 1.47
CA ARG A 140 -13.40 33.58 0.94
C ARG A 140 -13.14 32.56 2.02
N GLU A 141 -13.08 31.29 1.63
CA GLU A 141 -12.61 30.24 2.53
C GLU A 141 -11.15 30.52 2.91
N THR A 142 -10.85 30.35 4.19
CA THR A 142 -9.49 30.50 4.69
C THR A 142 -8.70 29.25 4.28
N ALA A 143 -7.46 29.45 3.80
CA ALA A 143 -6.58 28.33 3.45
C ALA A 143 -6.42 27.37 4.64
N TYR A 144 -6.16 26.10 4.34
CA TYR A 144 -5.91 25.11 5.39
C TYR A 144 -4.68 25.48 6.24
N SER A 145 -4.73 25.11 7.51
CA SER A 145 -3.53 24.86 8.31
C SER A 145 -2.94 23.51 7.93
N SER A 146 -1.63 23.32 8.13
CA SER A 146 -0.93 22.10 7.75
C SER A 146 0.08 21.60 8.79
N ILE A 147 0.19 20.29 8.92
CA ILE A 147 1.30 19.62 9.62
C ILE A 147 1.88 18.56 8.67
N THR A 148 3.17 18.66 8.36
CA THR A 148 3.89 17.66 7.56
C THR A 148 4.96 17.00 8.42
N PHE A 149 5.01 15.67 8.39
CA PHE A 149 6.10 14.89 8.97
C PHE A 149 6.83 14.09 7.90
N TYR A 150 8.15 14.09 7.99
CA TYR A 150 9.02 13.10 7.35
C TYR A 150 9.62 12.21 8.42
N TYR A 151 9.85 10.94 8.11
CA TYR A 151 10.38 9.97 9.05
C TYR A 151 11.23 8.91 8.34
N ARG A 152 12.13 8.27 9.08
CA ARG A 152 13.00 7.22 8.53
C ARG A 152 12.18 6.00 8.11
N TRP A 153 12.44 5.48 6.92
CA TRP A 153 11.76 4.28 6.41
C TRP A 153 11.94 3.06 7.31
N GLN A 154 13.18 2.79 7.75
CA GLN A 154 13.45 1.69 8.66
C GLN A 154 12.72 1.85 9.99
N TRP A 155 12.67 3.07 10.54
CA TRP A 155 11.91 3.33 11.76
C TRP A 155 10.42 3.03 11.56
N TRP A 156 9.83 3.42 10.42
CA TRP A 156 8.44 3.11 10.12
C TRP A 156 8.21 1.60 10.03
N LEU A 157 9.09 0.85 9.35
CA LEU A 157 9.02 -0.60 9.25
C LEU A 157 8.95 -1.27 10.63
N ASP A 158 9.72 -0.75 11.59
CA ASP A 158 9.82 -1.26 12.97
C ASP A 158 8.68 -0.77 13.88
N ASN A 159 8.00 0.33 13.53
CA ASN A 159 7.06 1.05 14.41
C ASN A 159 5.67 1.31 13.80
N ARG A 160 5.27 0.54 12.77
CA ARG A 160 4.01 0.75 12.00
C ARG A 160 2.78 0.98 12.88
N GLU A 161 2.57 0.15 13.89
CA GLU A 161 1.40 0.25 14.78
C GLU A 161 1.44 1.48 15.69
N ALA A 162 2.62 1.89 16.14
CA ALA A 162 2.79 3.10 16.93
C ALA A 162 2.54 4.35 16.07
N TRP A 163 3.11 4.38 14.87
CA TRP A 163 2.87 5.41 13.88
C TRP A 163 1.38 5.50 13.52
N ARG A 164 0.74 4.37 13.19
CA ARG A 164 -0.67 4.32 12.81
C ARG A 164 -1.59 4.84 13.91
N ARG A 165 -1.36 4.44 15.16
CA ARG A 165 -2.12 4.99 16.30
C ARG A 165 -1.95 6.49 16.46
N PHE A 166 -0.74 7.01 16.26
CA PHE A 166 -0.48 8.44 16.24
C PHE A 166 -1.27 9.13 15.13
N VAL A 167 -1.22 8.62 13.89
CA VAL A 167 -1.91 9.19 12.73
C VAL A 167 -3.43 9.27 12.96
N LEU A 168 -4.07 8.17 13.35
CA LEU A 168 -5.52 8.14 13.55
C LEU A 168 -5.95 9.10 14.66
N LYS A 169 -5.19 9.16 15.76
CA LYS A 169 -5.45 10.11 16.85
C LYS A 169 -5.29 11.56 16.39
N THR A 170 -4.25 11.86 15.61
CA THR A 170 -3.99 13.20 15.08
C THR A 170 -5.09 13.64 14.11
N ILE A 171 -5.61 12.74 13.28
CA ILE A 171 -6.77 13.01 12.40
C ILE A 171 -7.97 13.49 13.20
N ASP A 172 -8.35 12.74 14.26
CA ASP A 172 -9.51 13.07 15.08
C ASP A 172 -9.31 14.37 15.86
N LEU A 173 -8.11 14.59 16.42
CA LEU A 173 -7.78 15.81 17.16
C LEU A 173 -7.86 17.07 16.30
N LEU A 174 -7.28 17.02 15.10
CA LEU A 174 -7.28 18.15 14.17
C LEU A 174 -8.61 18.33 13.45
N LYS A 175 -9.49 17.32 13.48
CA LYS A 175 -10.65 17.22 12.59
C LYS A 175 -10.22 17.45 11.13
N ALA A 176 -9.14 16.76 10.74
CA ALA A 176 -8.51 16.98 9.45
C ALA A 176 -9.49 16.77 8.29
N HIS A 177 -9.42 17.64 7.29
CA HIS A 177 -10.21 17.53 6.07
C HIS A 177 -9.52 16.67 5.03
N GLN A 178 -8.19 16.74 4.95
CA GLN A 178 -7.42 15.91 4.04
C GLN A 178 -6.14 15.44 4.72
N VAL A 179 -5.80 14.16 4.55
CA VAL A 179 -4.53 13.60 5.02
C VAL A 179 -3.97 12.69 3.95
N TYR A 180 -2.68 12.84 3.66
CA TYR A 180 -1.98 12.08 2.64
C TYR A 180 -0.70 11.48 3.20
N SER A 181 -0.43 10.22 2.88
CA SER A 181 0.81 9.55 3.23
C SER A 181 1.26 8.63 2.09
N GLY A 182 2.58 8.52 1.93
CA GLY A 182 3.24 7.84 0.83
C GLY A 182 4.73 8.18 0.86
N PHE A 183 5.36 8.19 -0.31
CA PHE A 183 6.71 8.73 -0.50
C PHE A 183 6.64 10.07 -1.22
N ALA A 184 7.43 11.04 -0.76
CA ALA A 184 7.61 12.32 -1.42
C ALA A 184 9.08 12.70 -1.36
N MET A 185 9.51 13.66 -2.18
CA MET A 185 10.76 14.33 -1.90
C MET A 185 10.65 15.04 -0.54
N ALA A 186 11.60 14.79 0.36
CA ALA A 186 11.64 15.42 1.66
C ALA A 186 12.13 16.85 1.50
N ASN A 187 11.27 17.83 1.79
CA ASN A 187 11.66 19.22 1.63
C ASN A 187 12.70 19.59 2.69
N PRO A 188 13.88 20.14 2.31
CA PRO A 188 14.83 20.68 3.27
C PRO A 188 14.22 21.85 4.04
N LEU A 189 14.77 22.13 5.21
CA LEU A 189 14.30 23.24 6.06
C LEU A 189 14.59 24.61 5.42
N GLU A 190 15.69 24.73 4.67
CA GLU A 190 16.03 25.95 3.95
C GLU A 190 15.12 26.14 2.73
N PHE A 191 14.20 27.10 2.84
CA PHE A 191 13.18 27.41 1.83
C PHE A 191 13.73 27.55 0.40
N GLY A 192 14.93 28.13 0.24
CA GLY A 192 15.54 28.38 -1.08
C GLY A 192 15.87 27.11 -1.87
N THR A 193 16.05 25.97 -1.20
CA THR A 193 16.39 24.68 -1.81
C THR A 193 15.21 23.96 -2.44
N ARG A 194 13.98 24.42 -2.19
CA ARG A 194 12.77 23.88 -2.83
C ARG A 194 12.85 23.94 -4.37
N SER A 195 13.61 24.88 -4.93
CA SER A 195 13.91 24.94 -6.37
C SER A 195 14.58 23.65 -6.89
N ALA A 196 15.44 23.02 -6.09
CA ALA A 196 16.09 21.76 -6.43
C ALA A 196 15.16 20.56 -6.23
N VAL A 197 14.36 20.59 -5.16
CA VAL A 197 13.36 19.56 -4.90
C VAL A 197 12.35 19.47 -6.05
N THR A 198 11.85 20.59 -6.57
CA THR A 198 10.89 20.59 -7.70
C THR A 198 11.50 20.09 -9.01
N THR A 199 12.80 20.29 -9.23
CA THR A 199 13.52 19.70 -10.37
C THR A 199 13.65 18.19 -10.22
N TRP A 200 13.97 17.68 -9.03
CA TRP A 200 13.98 16.24 -8.75
C TRP A 200 12.60 15.60 -8.92
N GLU A 201 11.56 16.21 -8.35
CA GLU A 201 10.17 15.77 -8.52
C GLU A 201 9.81 15.59 -10.00
N ARG A 202 10.09 16.59 -10.84
CA ARG A 202 9.78 16.50 -12.27
C ARG A 202 10.65 15.48 -13.01
N ALA A 203 11.89 15.28 -12.59
CA ALA A 203 12.80 14.31 -13.21
C ALA A 203 12.48 12.86 -12.84
N LEU A 204 11.90 12.61 -11.66
CA LEU A 204 11.62 11.26 -11.14
C LEU A 204 10.20 10.76 -11.46
N THR A 205 9.23 11.65 -11.62
CA THR A 205 7.83 11.31 -11.92
C THR A 205 7.60 10.54 -13.24
N PRO A 206 8.46 10.61 -14.26
CA PRO A 206 8.40 9.69 -15.40
C PRO A 206 8.77 8.24 -15.07
N SER A 207 9.43 7.99 -13.94
CA SER A 207 9.87 6.65 -13.51
C SER A 207 9.02 6.04 -12.40
N PHE A 208 8.25 6.85 -11.66
CA PHE A 208 7.51 6.42 -10.47
C PHE A 208 6.12 7.04 -10.41
N TYR A 209 5.05 6.23 -10.46
CA TYR A 209 3.68 6.73 -10.29
C TYR A 209 3.33 7.08 -8.83
N GLY A 210 4.03 6.47 -7.87
CA GLY A 210 3.80 6.60 -6.44
C GLY A 210 4.58 7.71 -5.75
N LEU A 211 5.45 8.44 -6.48
CA LEU A 211 6.12 9.62 -5.95
C LEU A 211 5.11 10.75 -5.78
N ASP A 212 4.76 11.08 -4.55
CA ASP A 212 3.85 12.17 -4.24
C ASP A 212 4.56 13.53 -4.37
N ILE A 213 3.80 14.53 -4.83
CA ILE A 213 4.26 15.91 -4.93
C ILE A 213 3.53 16.69 -3.85
N ASP A 214 4.20 16.88 -2.71
CA ASP A 214 3.63 17.57 -1.56
C ASP A 214 4.42 18.83 -1.23
N TYR A 215 3.72 19.96 -1.25
CA TYR A 215 4.26 21.24 -0.83
C TYR A 215 3.17 22.05 -0.14
N ALA A 216 2.98 21.76 1.15
CA ALA A 216 1.91 22.34 1.96
C ALA A 216 1.83 23.87 1.88
N PHE A 217 2.98 24.55 1.75
CA PHE A 217 3.04 25.99 1.66
C PHE A 217 2.28 26.58 0.45
N SER A 218 2.34 25.95 -0.73
CA SER A 218 1.55 26.39 -1.89
C SER A 218 0.16 25.76 -1.91
N MET A 219 0.07 24.48 -1.55
CA MET A 219 -1.15 23.69 -1.75
C MET A 219 -2.28 24.01 -0.78
N ARG A 220 -2.01 24.57 0.41
CA ARG A 220 -3.03 24.81 1.45
C ARG A 220 -4.24 25.63 0.99
N GLY A 221 -4.06 26.51 -0.01
CA GLY A 221 -5.14 27.31 -0.59
C GLY A 221 -5.90 26.57 -1.70
N GLU A 222 -5.17 25.88 -2.57
CA GLU A 222 -5.74 25.18 -3.74
C GLU A 222 -6.48 23.88 -3.38
N LEU A 223 -6.11 23.27 -2.25
CA LEU A 223 -6.79 22.06 -1.74
C LEU A 223 -8.20 22.37 -1.18
N LEU A 224 -8.61 23.63 -1.10
CA LEU A 224 -10.01 23.99 -0.84
C LEU A 224 -10.92 23.58 -2.02
N ASP A 225 -10.38 23.62 -3.24
CA ASP A 225 -11.15 23.38 -4.47
C ASP A 225 -11.29 21.89 -4.83
N GLY A 226 -10.52 21.00 -4.17
CA GLY A 226 -10.60 19.56 -4.39
C GLY A 226 -9.53 18.78 -3.66
N ILE A 227 -9.57 17.46 -3.83
CA ILE A 227 -8.54 16.54 -3.31
C ILE A 227 -7.51 16.19 -4.38
N ARG A 228 -6.37 15.66 -3.97
CA ARG A 228 -5.33 15.13 -4.87
C ARG A 228 -5.32 13.60 -4.90
N PRO A 229 -4.86 12.94 -5.99
CA PRO A 229 -4.80 11.49 -6.07
C PRO A 229 -3.84 10.92 -5.02
N PRO A 230 -4.31 10.07 -4.10
CA PRO A 230 -3.44 9.43 -3.11
C PRO A 230 -2.54 8.37 -3.75
N THR A 231 -1.37 8.16 -3.15
CA THR A 231 -0.41 7.13 -3.57
C THR A 231 -0.45 5.90 -2.66
N TRP A 232 -0.65 6.06 -1.35
CA TRP A 232 -0.75 4.94 -0.41
C TRP A 232 -1.88 5.07 0.61
N ALA A 233 -1.74 5.94 1.61
CA ALA A 233 -2.71 6.06 2.69
C ALA A 233 -3.32 7.46 2.76
N PHE A 234 -4.64 7.53 2.96
CA PHE A 234 -5.43 8.74 2.78
C PHE A 234 -6.66 8.81 3.68
N LEU A 235 -7.00 10.02 4.12
CA LEU A 235 -8.26 10.29 4.80
C LEU A 235 -9.32 10.78 3.80
N LEU A 236 -10.37 9.98 3.58
CA LEU A 236 -11.61 10.48 3.01
C LEU A 236 -12.49 11.03 4.14
N ALA A 237 -12.30 12.32 4.45
CA ALA A 237 -13.13 13.00 5.44
C ALA A 237 -14.59 13.09 4.97
N ASP A 238 -15.55 13.10 5.90
CA ASP A 238 -16.97 13.23 5.56
C ASP A 238 -17.26 14.51 4.75
N HIS A 239 -16.56 15.61 5.07
CA HIS A 239 -16.61 16.85 4.31
C HIS A 239 -16.40 16.66 2.79
N TRP A 240 -15.52 15.74 2.40
CA TRP A 240 -15.25 15.41 1.00
C TRP A 240 -16.11 14.27 0.48
N ARG A 241 -16.37 13.25 1.31
CA ARG A 241 -17.26 12.13 0.97
C ARG A 241 -18.66 12.61 0.59
N GLU A 242 -19.20 13.59 1.31
CA GLU A 242 -20.53 14.14 1.02
C GLU A 242 -20.62 14.77 -0.37
N LYS A 243 -19.53 15.35 -0.88
CA LYS A 243 -19.46 15.88 -2.25
C LYS A 243 -19.47 14.78 -3.32
N LEU A 244 -19.15 13.54 -2.96
CA LEU A 244 -19.31 12.37 -3.85
C LEU A 244 -20.75 11.82 -3.87
N ASP A 245 -21.62 12.26 -2.96
CA ASP A 245 -22.97 11.71 -2.75
C ASP A 245 -22.95 10.18 -2.50
N LEU A 246 -21.94 9.71 -1.74
CA LEU A 246 -21.77 8.29 -1.39
C LEU A 246 -21.76 8.10 0.11
N THR A 247 -22.49 7.11 0.61
CA THR A 247 -22.41 6.67 2.02
C THR A 247 -21.08 5.99 2.32
N ARG A 248 -20.67 5.98 3.60
CA ARG A 248 -19.47 5.26 4.04
C ARG A 248 -19.48 3.77 3.67
N GLU A 249 -20.65 3.13 3.64
CA GLU A 249 -20.80 1.72 3.21
C GLU A 249 -20.62 1.55 1.69
N GLN A 250 -21.10 2.50 0.89
CA GLN A 250 -20.84 2.51 -0.55
C GLN A 250 -19.36 2.70 -0.86
N ILE A 251 -18.63 3.52 -0.08
CA ILE A 251 -17.17 3.63 -0.18
C ILE A 251 -16.52 2.27 0.08
N ARG A 252 -16.90 1.59 1.17
CA ARG A 252 -16.39 0.24 1.51
C ARG A 252 -16.67 -0.79 0.42
N THR A 253 -17.88 -0.75 -0.15
CA THR A 253 -18.27 -1.64 -1.24
C THR A 253 -17.47 -1.35 -2.52
N ALA A 254 -17.32 -0.08 -2.89
CA ALA A 254 -16.58 0.33 -4.08
C ALA A 254 -15.08 0.02 -3.99
N LEU A 255 -14.52 0.04 -2.78
CA LEU A 255 -13.12 -0.26 -2.50
C LEU A 255 -12.93 -1.66 -1.90
N SER A 256 -13.90 -2.56 -2.06
CA SER A 256 -13.84 -3.93 -1.56
C SER A 256 -12.75 -4.72 -2.29
N HIS A 257 -11.54 -4.67 -1.75
CA HIS A 257 -10.36 -5.32 -2.29
C HIS A 257 -9.54 -5.91 -1.14
N PRO A 258 -9.03 -7.16 -1.23
CA PRO A 258 -8.37 -7.84 -0.09
C PRO A 258 -7.10 -7.13 0.42
N ARG A 259 -6.46 -6.31 -0.41
CA ARG A 259 -5.29 -5.48 -0.05
C ARG A 259 -5.64 -4.08 0.46
N ILE A 260 -6.90 -3.64 0.42
CA ILE A 260 -7.29 -2.30 0.90
C ILE A 260 -7.84 -2.43 2.32
N SER A 261 -7.29 -1.63 3.24
CA SER A 261 -7.83 -1.50 4.60
C SER A 261 -8.64 -0.21 4.70
N ILE A 262 -9.74 -0.25 5.45
CA ILE A 262 -10.55 0.94 5.75
C ILE A 262 -10.84 0.96 7.25
N THR A 263 -10.42 2.04 7.91
CA THR A 263 -10.66 2.30 9.33
C THR A 263 -11.65 3.45 9.48
N GLU A 264 -12.72 3.20 10.22
CA GLU A 264 -13.73 4.21 10.53
C GLU A 264 -13.20 5.17 11.60
N LEU A 265 -13.30 6.46 11.32
CA LEU A 265 -12.97 7.56 12.22
C LEU A 265 -14.19 8.44 12.47
N GLN A 266 -14.09 9.35 13.44
CA GLN A 266 -15.18 10.27 13.72
C GLN A 266 -15.42 11.22 12.54
N SER A 267 -14.33 11.70 11.93
CA SER A 267 -14.35 12.68 10.83
C SER A 267 -14.38 12.08 9.42
N GLY A 268 -14.34 10.75 9.27
CA GLY A 268 -14.36 10.10 7.95
C GLY A 268 -13.81 8.68 7.95
N GLN A 269 -13.22 8.27 6.83
CA GLN A 269 -12.64 6.94 6.63
C GLN A 269 -11.15 7.04 6.26
N TRP A 270 -10.29 6.41 7.06
CA TRP A 270 -8.88 6.23 6.75
C TRP A 270 -8.70 5.00 5.86
N ILE A 271 -8.09 5.19 4.69
CA ILE A 271 -7.98 4.17 3.64
C ILE A 271 -6.49 3.92 3.37
N GLU A 272 -6.05 2.67 3.44
CA GLU A 272 -4.66 2.27 3.14
C GLU A 272 -4.66 1.33 1.92
N LEU A 273 -3.90 1.70 0.89
CA LEU A 273 -3.76 0.93 -0.34
C LEU A 273 -2.60 -0.06 -0.23
N GLY A 274 -2.86 -1.27 0.27
CA GLY A 274 -1.82 -2.27 0.53
C GLY A 274 -1.18 -2.10 1.91
N GLU A 275 -0.21 -2.96 2.20
CA GLU A 275 0.42 -3.07 3.53
C GLU A 275 1.44 -1.96 3.82
N GLN A 276 1.92 -1.27 2.79
CA GLN A 276 3.01 -0.29 2.89
C GLN A 276 2.99 0.69 1.71
N PRO A 277 3.61 1.88 1.83
CA PRO A 277 3.77 2.77 0.70
C PRO A 277 4.68 2.17 -0.37
N GLU A 278 4.42 2.52 -1.63
CA GLU A 278 5.19 2.08 -2.79
C GLU A 278 5.39 3.24 -3.78
N LEU A 279 6.55 3.29 -4.45
CA LEU A 279 6.83 4.27 -5.50
C LEU A 279 6.24 3.89 -6.87
N TYR A 280 5.74 2.67 -7.03
CA TYR A 280 5.17 2.13 -8.28
C TYR A 280 6.02 2.46 -9.53
N PRO A 281 7.18 1.78 -9.71
CA PRO A 281 8.01 1.94 -10.89
C PRO A 281 7.19 1.75 -12.18
N VAL A 282 7.28 2.70 -13.11
CA VAL A 282 6.47 2.71 -14.33
C VAL A 282 6.66 1.44 -15.16
N GLU A 283 7.86 0.87 -15.17
CA GLU A 283 8.18 -0.38 -15.87
C GLU A 283 7.44 -1.62 -15.34
N LYS A 284 6.88 -1.54 -14.12
CA LYS A 284 6.04 -2.60 -13.53
C LYS A 284 4.57 -2.49 -13.93
N GLY A 285 4.23 -1.50 -14.75
CA GLY A 285 2.88 -1.23 -15.22
C GLY A 285 2.04 -0.42 -14.23
N MET A 286 0.78 -0.24 -14.59
CA MET A 286 -0.13 0.62 -13.85
C MET A 286 -0.53 0.03 -12.49
N PRO A 287 -0.47 0.82 -11.40
CA PRO A 287 -0.79 0.33 -10.07
C PRO A 287 -2.31 0.25 -9.84
N GLU A 288 -2.81 -0.97 -9.69
CA GLU A 288 -4.24 -1.28 -9.57
C GLU A 288 -4.94 -0.53 -8.41
N LEU A 289 -4.34 -0.50 -7.21
CA LEU A 289 -5.01 0.05 -6.02
C LEU A 289 -5.17 1.58 -6.09
N PRO A 290 -4.13 2.37 -6.46
CA PRO A 290 -4.31 3.79 -6.73
C PRO A 290 -5.31 4.07 -7.86
N MET A 291 -5.36 3.25 -8.92
CA MET A 291 -6.36 3.41 -9.99
C MET A 291 -7.79 3.20 -9.48
N LEU A 292 -8.01 2.16 -8.67
CA LEU A 292 -9.32 1.86 -8.10
C LEU A 292 -9.81 3.03 -7.22
N LEU A 293 -8.95 3.52 -6.33
CA LEU A 293 -9.27 4.66 -5.47
C LEU A 293 -9.47 5.95 -6.29
N ASN A 294 -8.57 6.23 -7.24
CA ASN A 294 -8.66 7.43 -8.08
C ASN A 294 -9.96 7.46 -8.90
N LYS A 295 -10.43 6.30 -9.40
CA LYS A 295 -11.72 6.22 -10.10
C LYS A 295 -12.89 6.68 -9.23
N LEU A 296 -12.88 6.34 -7.94
CA LEU A 296 -13.88 6.76 -6.96
C LEU A 296 -13.78 8.26 -6.65
N LEU A 297 -12.55 8.77 -6.53
CA LEU A 297 -12.24 10.14 -6.11
C LEU A 297 -12.31 11.17 -7.23
N LYS A 298 -12.25 10.75 -8.50
CA LYS A 298 -12.23 11.62 -9.68
C LYS A 298 -13.28 12.75 -9.66
N PRO A 299 -14.55 12.55 -9.23
CA PRO A 299 -15.53 13.63 -9.22
C PRO A 299 -15.22 14.81 -8.28
N ILE A 300 -14.37 14.61 -7.27
CA ILE A 300 -13.98 15.64 -6.30
C ILE A 300 -12.49 16.00 -6.36
N ARG A 301 -11.77 15.49 -7.36
CA ARG A 301 -10.34 15.75 -7.55
C ARG A 301 -10.15 17.18 -8.08
N ASN A 302 -9.16 17.90 -7.55
CA ASN A 302 -8.70 19.14 -8.16
C ASN A 302 -7.76 18.81 -9.31
N ASP A 303 -8.27 18.79 -10.55
CA ASP A 303 -7.48 18.54 -11.76
C ASP A 303 -6.53 19.69 -12.11
N ASP A 304 -6.83 20.90 -11.64
CA ASP A 304 -6.08 22.13 -11.92
C ASP A 304 -5.09 22.49 -10.79
N LEU A 305 -4.83 21.56 -9.85
CA LEU A 305 -3.87 21.77 -8.77
C LEU A 305 -2.48 22.07 -9.34
N GLY A 306 -1.98 23.27 -9.09
CA GLY A 306 -0.69 23.75 -9.56
C GLY A 306 0.46 23.07 -8.81
N LEU A 307 1.23 22.23 -9.49
CA LEU A 307 2.46 21.63 -8.94
C LEU A 307 3.69 22.52 -9.20
N LEU A 308 3.45 23.80 -9.49
CA LEU A 308 4.42 24.83 -9.82
C LEU A 308 5.10 25.35 -8.54
N GLY A 309 5.94 24.54 -7.89
CA GLY A 309 6.60 24.98 -6.65
C GLY A 309 7.49 26.22 -6.86
N PHE A 310 8.36 26.18 -7.87
CA PHE A 310 9.15 27.31 -8.36
C PHE A 310 9.08 27.28 -9.88
N GLY A 311 8.50 28.31 -10.49
CA GLY A 311 8.33 28.35 -11.96
C GLY A 311 9.67 28.31 -12.69
N GLN A 312 9.69 27.63 -13.84
CA GLN A 312 10.82 27.67 -14.77
C GLN A 312 10.90 29.05 -15.43
N TRP A 313 12.09 29.64 -15.52
CA TRP A 313 12.34 30.90 -16.23
C TRP A 313 12.99 30.63 -17.59
N ASP A 314 12.90 31.60 -18.51
CA ASP A 314 13.43 31.47 -19.87
C ASP A 314 14.95 31.24 -19.88
N GLY A 315 15.37 30.04 -20.30
CA GLY A 315 16.78 29.65 -20.31
C GLY A 315 17.23 28.85 -19.08
N ASP A 316 16.31 28.49 -18.17
CA ASP A 316 16.62 27.56 -17.10
C ASP A 316 16.93 26.16 -17.67
N PRO A 317 18.12 25.60 -17.41
CA PRO A 317 18.49 24.29 -17.91
C PRO A 317 17.82 23.12 -17.16
N ASN A 318 17.01 23.40 -16.12
CA ASN A 318 16.36 22.41 -15.27
C ASN A 318 14.85 22.37 -15.56
N GLU A 319 14.36 21.21 -15.99
CA GLU A 319 12.94 20.97 -16.24
C GLU A 319 12.17 20.98 -14.92
N ARG A 320 11.00 21.63 -14.93
CA ARG A 320 10.05 21.65 -13.80
C ARG A 320 8.64 21.42 -14.30
N PHE A 321 7.73 21.13 -13.39
CA PHE A 321 6.33 21.03 -13.73
C PHE A 321 5.84 22.31 -14.40
N THR A 322 5.12 22.14 -15.49
CA THR A 322 4.27 23.16 -16.13
C THR A 322 2.82 22.91 -15.72
N ASP A 323 1.91 23.84 -16.02
CA ASP A 323 0.48 23.61 -15.79
C ASP A 323 -0.03 22.39 -16.56
N ALA A 324 0.45 22.18 -17.80
CA ALA A 324 0.10 21.03 -18.61
C ALA A 324 0.60 19.72 -17.97
N ASP A 325 1.85 19.69 -17.51
CA ASP A 325 2.39 18.52 -16.81
C ASP A 325 1.67 18.27 -15.49
N SER A 326 1.28 19.33 -14.76
CA SER A 326 0.54 19.22 -13.49
C SER A 326 -0.80 18.51 -13.71
N ARG A 327 -1.60 18.95 -14.70
CA ARG A 327 -2.86 18.28 -15.06
C ARG A 327 -2.66 16.82 -15.45
N ARG A 328 -1.65 16.53 -16.29
CA ARG A 328 -1.34 15.16 -16.72
C ARG A 328 -0.92 14.27 -15.55
N TRP A 329 -0.15 14.82 -14.61
CA TRP A 329 0.27 14.12 -13.39
C TRP A 329 -0.90 13.89 -12.42
N MET A 330 -1.79 14.86 -12.25
CA MET A 330 -3.01 14.70 -11.45
C MET A 330 -3.93 13.62 -12.05
N ALA A 331 -3.99 13.54 -13.38
CA ALA A 331 -4.71 12.49 -14.08
C ALA A 331 -3.95 11.15 -14.19
N ARG A 332 -2.74 10.99 -13.64
CA ARG A 332 -1.86 9.84 -13.93
C ARG A 332 -2.49 8.46 -13.70
N PHE A 333 -3.48 8.34 -12.82
CA PHE A 333 -4.19 7.09 -12.53
C PHE A 333 -5.51 6.92 -13.32
N ASP A 334 -5.86 7.84 -14.21
CA ASP A 334 -7.03 7.73 -15.07
C ASP A 334 -6.83 6.68 -16.16
N ALA A 335 -7.90 6.01 -16.61
CA ALA A 335 -7.79 4.97 -17.63
C ALA A 335 -7.25 5.50 -18.98
N ASP A 336 -7.52 6.76 -19.28
CA ASP A 336 -7.18 7.48 -20.50
C ASP A 336 -5.96 8.42 -20.35
N SER A 337 -5.27 8.37 -19.22
CA SER A 337 -4.08 9.22 -19.02
C SER A 337 -2.92 8.81 -19.91
N ASP A 338 -2.15 9.82 -20.31
CA ASP A 338 -1.00 9.71 -21.20
C ASP A 338 0.34 9.81 -20.44
N TRP A 339 0.33 9.88 -19.10
CA TRP A 339 1.56 10.00 -18.31
C TRP A 339 2.27 8.64 -18.12
N PRO A 340 3.61 8.55 -18.23
CA PRO A 340 4.50 9.60 -18.74
C PRO A 340 4.42 9.77 -20.27
N THR A 341 4.24 8.65 -20.98
CA THR A 341 3.80 8.59 -22.37
C THR A 341 2.85 7.38 -22.54
N PRO A 342 1.94 7.38 -23.52
CA PRO A 342 1.11 6.21 -23.82
C PRO A 342 1.94 4.95 -24.13
N ALA A 343 3.08 5.11 -24.80
CA ALA A 343 3.95 4.00 -25.18
C ALA A 343 4.56 3.33 -23.94
N THR A 344 5.01 4.11 -22.96
CA THR A 344 5.64 3.61 -21.73
C THR A 344 4.62 3.06 -20.72
N ARG A 345 3.46 3.72 -20.61
CA ARG A 345 2.40 3.40 -19.64
C ARG A 345 1.81 2.00 -19.80
N PHE A 346 1.72 1.51 -21.03
CA PHE A 346 1.12 0.22 -21.36
C PHE A 346 2.16 -0.82 -21.80
N ILE A 347 3.45 -0.62 -21.51
CA ILE A 347 4.45 -1.69 -21.67
C ILE A 347 4.05 -2.81 -20.72
N ALA A 348 3.47 -3.87 -21.29
CA ALA A 348 3.44 -5.17 -20.61
C ALA A 348 4.89 -5.52 -20.27
N PRO A 349 5.19 -5.98 -19.05
CA PRO A 349 6.55 -6.36 -18.68
C PRO A 349 7.09 -7.26 -19.78
N LEU A 350 8.24 -6.87 -20.37
CA LEU A 350 8.96 -7.75 -21.29
C LEU A 350 9.06 -9.11 -20.59
N PRO A 351 8.77 -10.24 -21.27
CA PRO A 351 9.08 -11.54 -20.71
C PRO A 351 10.59 -11.56 -20.49
N MET A 352 10.99 -11.33 -19.23
CA MET A 352 12.37 -11.32 -18.83
C MET A 352 12.97 -12.67 -19.24
N PRO A 353 14.08 -12.73 -20.00
CA PRO A 353 14.91 -13.92 -19.96
C PRO A 353 15.28 -14.12 -18.50
N SER A 354 14.94 -15.29 -17.95
CA SER A 354 15.17 -15.72 -16.56
C SER A 354 16.47 -15.14 -15.96
N ALA A 355 16.38 -13.95 -15.38
CA ALA A 355 17.43 -13.27 -14.63
C ALA A 355 16.75 -12.71 -13.39
N GLN A 356 16.88 -13.52 -12.33
CA GLN A 356 16.73 -13.22 -10.91
C GLN A 356 16.14 -11.85 -10.56
N ILE A 357 14.81 -11.84 -10.38
CA ILE A 357 14.16 -10.94 -9.43
C ILE A 357 14.89 -11.12 -8.08
N PRO A 358 15.44 -10.07 -7.43
CA PRO A 358 15.77 -10.19 -6.02
C PRO A 358 14.44 -10.41 -5.31
N ALA A 359 14.21 -11.65 -4.88
CA ALA A 359 13.06 -11.98 -4.06
C ALA A 359 13.07 -11.02 -2.85
N PRO A 360 11.91 -10.47 -2.43
CA PRO A 360 11.83 -9.71 -1.18
C PRO A 360 12.51 -10.53 -0.10
N MET A 361 13.54 -9.97 0.54
CA MET A 361 14.42 -10.75 1.41
C MET A 361 13.55 -11.37 2.51
N PRO A 362 13.39 -12.70 2.49
CA PRO A 362 12.42 -13.34 3.36
C PRO A 362 12.93 -13.26 4.80
N LEU A 363 12.04 -12.92 5.74
CA LEU A 363 12.38 -12.79 7.17
C LEU A 363 13.11 -14.03 7.66
N ARG A 364 14.22 -13.84 8.38
CA ARG A 364 15.08 -14.92 8.88
C ARG A 364 15.17 -14.88 10.39
N VAL A 365 15.10 -16.06 11.00
CA VAL A 365 15.09 -16.24 12.45
C VAL A 365 15.94 -17.46 12.79
N VAL A 366 16.79 -17.33 13.81
CA VAL A 366 17.65 -18.42 14.29
C VAL A 366 16.81 -19.37 15.16
N PRO A 367 16.99 -20.70 15.06
CA PRO A 367 16.40 -21.67 16.00
C PRO A 367 16.61 -21.28 17.46
N GLY A 368 15.65 -21.63 18.31
CA GLY A 368 15.64 -21.30 19.74
C GLY A 368 15.12 -19.88 20.07
N THR A 369 14.80 -19.07 19.07
CA THR A 369 14.18 -17.75 19.27
C THR A 369 12.68 -17.77 19.00
N ALA A 370 11.95 -16.83 19.61
CA ALA A 370 10.51 -16.69 19.42
C ALA A 370 10.20 -16.17 18.02
N CYS A 371 9.20 -16.79 17.38
CA CYS A 371 8.72 -16.41 16.06
C CYS A 371 8.26 -14.94 16.06
N ILE A 372 8.95 -14.12 15.27
CA ILE A 372 8.70 -12.67 15.21
C ILE A 372 7.35 -12.34 14.56
N GLN A 373 6.82 -13.23 13.72
CA GLN A 373 5.57 -13.03 13.00
C GLN A 373 4.90 -14.36 12.65
N ALA A 374 3.60 -14.46 12.95
CA ALA A 374 2.81 -15.63 12.59
C ALA A 374 2.81 -15.86 11.08
N GLY A 375 2.86 -17.12 10.65
CA GLY A 375 2.88 -17.46 9.23
C GLY A 375 3.53 -18.80 8.94
N TRP A 376 3.71 -19.10 7.66
CA TRP A 376 4.45 -20.27 7.19
C TRP A 376 5.95 -19.97 7.10
N TRP A 377 6.75 -20.85 7.68
CA TRP A 377 8.20 -20.77 7.71
C TRP A 377 8.80 -22.10 7.27
N LEU A 378 9.98 -22.06 6.68
CA LEU A 378 10.73 -23.24 6.23
C LEU A 378 12.22 -23.02 6.47
N VAL A 379 13.00 -24.10 6.54
CA VAL A 379 14.46 -24.02 6.51
C VAL A 379 14.90 -24.19 5.05
N PRO A 380 15.56 -23.18 4.44
CA PRO A 380 16.02 -23.27 3.06
C PRO A 380 16.92 -24.49 2.85
N GLY A 381 16.69 -25.23 1.77
CA GLY A 381 17.48 -26.44 1.44
C GLY A 381 17.06 -27.70 2.19
N GLN A 382 16.12 -27.65 3.13
CA GLN A 382 15.60 -28.84 3.82
C GLN A 382 14.15 -29.13 3.43
N ALA A 383 13.92 -30.27 2.79
CA ALA A 383 12.59 -30.74 2.43
C ALA A 383 11.72 -30.99 3.67
N HIS A 384 10.41 -30.76 3.55
CA HIS A 384 9.41 -31.04 4.59
C HIS A 384 9.53 -30.23 5.90
N THR A 385 10.30 -29.15 5.92
CA THR A 385 10.42 -28.27 7.10
C THR A 385 9.34 -27.19 7.17
N ARG A 386 8.60 -26.97 6.07
CA ARG A 386 7.57 -25.92 5.96
C ARG A 386 6.42 -26.13 6.94
N ARG A 387 6.28 -25.25 7.92
CA ARG A 387 5.20 -25.30 8.93
C ARG A 387 4.71 -23.91 9.34
N ALA A 388 3.50 -23.85 9.87
CA ALA A 388 2.95 -22.63 10.44
C ALA A 388 3.48 -22.42 11.86
N PHE A 389 3.83 -21.17 12.19
CA PHE A 389 4.15 -20.73 13.54
C PHE A 389 3.20 -19.59 13.94
N LYS A 390 2.89 -19.52 15.23
CA LYS A 390 2.26 -18.33 15.83
C LYS A 390 3.33 -17.34 16.25
N GLN A 391 3.00 -16.06 16.26
CA GLN A 391 3.88 -15.04 16.83
C GLN A 391 4.16 -15.38 18.30
N GLY A 392 5.42 -15.35 18.71
CA GLY A 392 5.88 -15.74 20.04
C GLY A 392 6.17 -17.24 20.22
N GLU A 393 5.81 -18.10 19.25
CA GLU A 393 6.13 -19.53 19.31
C GLU A 393 7.63 -19.77 19.09
N ILE A 394 8.28 -20.56 19.95
CA ILE A 394 9.72 -20.87 19.81
C ILE A 394 9.96 -21.73 18.56
N MET A 395 10.86 -21.28 17.69
CA MET A 395 11.25 -22.06 16.51
C MET A 395 12.22 -23.17 16.90
N PRO A 396 11.92 -24.44 16.57
CA PRO A 396 12.73 -25.58 17.00
C PRO A 396 14.06 -25.64 16.23
N ASP A 397 15.06 -26.22 16.86
CA ASP A 397 16.26 -26.68 16.17
C ASP A 397 15.95 -27.96 15.39
N LEU A 398 16.65 -28.17 14.27
CA LEU A 398 16.49 -29.37 13.44
C LEU A 398 17.80 -30.17 13.51
N ASP A 399 17.74 -31.35 14.14
CA ASP A 399 18.89 -32.24 14.39
C ASP A 399 19.57 -32.83 13.13
N THR A 400 19.22 -32.35 11.94
CA THR A 400 19.58 -32.95 10.64
C THR A 400 20.63 -32.17 9.85
N ALA A 401 21.18 -31.07 10.36
CA ALA A 401 22.22 -30.29 9.67
C ALA A 401 23.65 -30.69 10.12
N PRO A 402 24.64 -30.75 9.20
CA PRO A 402 26.05 -30.85 9.56
C PRO A 402 26.47 -29.66 10.45
N ILE A 403 27.36 -29.92 11.42
CA ILE A 403 27.76 -29.04 12.53
C ILE A 403 28.29 -27.63 12.10
N ASP A 404 28.58 -27.43 10.81
CA ASP A 404 29.15 -26.18 10.28
C ASP A 404 28.15 -25.26 9.55
N ASP A 405 26.88 -25.67 9.35
CA ASP A 405 25.86 -24.82 8.70
C ASP A 405 24.85 -24.25 9.73
N LEU A 406 24.78 -22.92 9.83
CA LEU A 406 23.82 -22.22 10.69
C LEU A 406 22.39 -22.42 10.15
N VAL A 407 21.64 -23.37 10.75
CA VAL A 407 20.22 -23.57 10.46
C VAL A 407 19.47 -22.26 10.73
N THR A 408 18.77 -21.74 9.72
CA THR A 408 18.00 -20.50 9.83
C THR A 408 16.59 -20.74 9.30
N TRP A 409 15.58 -20.44 10.11
CA TRP A 409 14.19 -20.44 9.67
C TRP A 409 13.93 -19.20 8.82
N GLN A 410 13.37 -19.43 7.64
CA GLN A 410 13.03 -18.39 6.68
C GLN A 410 11.51 -18.37 6.50
N ARG A 411 10.90 -17.19 6.61
CA ARG A 411 9.48 -17.03 6.33
C ARG A 411 9.25 -17.34 4.86
N ASP A 412 8.32 -18.23 4.59
CA ASP A 412 7.99 -18.58 3.21
C ASP A 412 7.35 -17.38 2.52
N LEU A 413 7.70 -17.13 1.27
CA LEU A 413 7.03 -16.10 0.48
C LEU A 413 5.62 -16.55 0.10
N ASP A 414 5.41 -17.86 -0.06
CA ASP A 414 4.09 -18.44 -0.15
C ASP A 414 3.54 -18.63 1.28
N GLN A 415 2.54 -17.84 1.64
CA GLN A 415 1.82 -17.96 2.93
C GLN A 415 0.55 -18.81 2.80
N THR A 416 0.31 -19.44 1.66
CA THR A 416 -0.84 -20.31 1.44
C THR A 416 -0.65 -21.59 2.26
N PRO A 417 -1.63 -21.99 3.09
CA PRO A 417 -1.61 -23.31 3.70
C PRO A 417 -1.45 -24.39 2.63
N PRO A 418 -0.68 -25.46 2.87
CA PRO A 418 -0.57 -26.55 1.92
C PRO A 418 -1.97 -27.05 1.59
N ALA A 419 -2.27 -27.21 0.30
CA ALA A 419 -3.57 -27.66 -0.15
C ALA A 419 -3.96 -28.94 0.62
N PRO A 420 -5.16 -29.02 1.21
CA PRO A 420 -5.54 -30.20 1.98
C PRO A 420 -5.41 -31.47 1.14
N ALA A 421 -4.96 -32.56 1.74
CA ALA A 421 -4.72 -33.80 1.00
C ALA A 421 -5.98 -34.23 0.23
N ARG A 422 -5.79 -34.63 -1.03
CA ARG A 422 -6.87 -35.20 -1.86
C ARG A 422 -6.99 -36.70 -1.67
N TYR A 423 -6.17 -37.28 -0.80
CA TYR A 423 -6.20 -38.68 -0.45
C TYR A 423 -6.22 -38.81 1.06
N ALA A 424 -7.00 -39.75 1.56
CA ALA A 424 -7.04 -40.10 2.97
C ALA A 424 -7.50 -41.55 3.12
N ASN A 425 -7.05 -42.22 4.17
CA ASN A 425 -7.46 -43.58 4.47
C ASN A 425 -8.78 -43.59 5.25
N THR A 426 -9.42 -44.75 5.27
CA THR A 426 -10.55 -45.00 6.17
C THR A 426 -10.20 -44.64 7.63
N HIS A 427 -11.15 -44.06 8.36
CA HIS A 427 -11.01 -43.50 9.71
C HIS A 427 -10.15 -42.24 9.85
N GLU A 428 -9.39 -41.84 8.83
CA GLU A 428 -8.74 -40.54 8.84
C GLU A 428 -9.80 -39.43 8.64
N PRO A 429 -9.66 -38.28 9.33
CA PRO A 429 -10.56 -37.16 9.15
C PRO A 429 -10.44 -36.63 7.72
N ALA A 430 -11.57 -36.46 7.03
CA ALA A 430 -11.60 -35.96 5.67
C ALA A 430 -10.96 -34.56 5.58
N PRO A 431 -9.80 -34.39 4.91
CA PRO A 431 -9.13 -33.10 4.79
C PRO A 431 -9.92 -32.08 3.97
N ARG A 432 -10.99 -32.54 3.28
CA ARG A 432 -11.85 -31.76 2.40
C ARG A 432 -13.30 -32.21 2.58
N ALA A 433 -14.22 -31.25 2.67
CA ALA A 433 -15.65 -31.54 2.53
C ALA A 433 -15.97 -31.91 1.08
N GLY A 434 -16.96 -32.76 0.88
CA GLY A 434 -17.47 -33.12 -0.44
C GLY A 434 -17.38 -34.62 -0.72
N ARG A 435 -17.36 -34.98 -2.01
CA ARG A 435 -17.41 -36.36 -2.47
C ARG A 435 -16.03 -37.01 -2.45
N TRP A 436 -15.95 -38.16 -1.81
CA TRP A 436 -14.78 -39.02 -1.77
C TRP A 436 -15.10 -40.35 -2.43
N GLU A 437 -14.23 -40.79 -3.34
CA GLU A 437 -14.37 -42.03 -4.10
C GLU A 437 -13.28 -43.02 -3.67
N VAL A 438 -13.57 -44.31 -3.69
CA VAL A 438 -12.52 -45.33 -3.45
C VAL A 438 -11.53 -45.26 -4.62
N GLU A 439 -10.24 -45.14 -4.34
CA GLU A 439 -9.18 -44.91 -5.35
C GLU A 439 -9.23 -45.93 -6.50
N ASN A 440 -9.52 -47.20 -6.16
CA ASN A 440 -9.58 -48.31 -7.13
C ASN A 440 -11.00 -48.65 -7.58
N ASN A 441 -12.03 -47.91 -7.14
CA ASN A 441 -13.43 -48.11 -7.53
C ASN A 441 -14.24 -46.80 -7.48
N PRO A 442 -14.26 -46.01 -8.57
CA PRO A 442 -14.92 -44.70 -8.60
C PRO A 442 -16.45 -44.79 -8.50
N PHE A 443 -17.05 -45.99 -8.58
CA PHE A 443 -18.48 -46.19 -8.38
C PHE A 443 -18.89 -46.20 -6.91
N VAL A 444 -17.92 -46.32 -6.01
CA VAL A 444 -18.14 -46.27 -4.56
C VAL A 444 -17.74 -44.89 -4.08
N ALA A 445 -18.73 -44.10 -3.70
CA ALA A 445 -18.52 -42.73 -3.24
C ALA A 445 -19.31 -42.43 -1.96
N HIS A 446 -18.74 -41.58 -1.12
CA HIS A 446 -19.40 -41.01 0.03
C HIS A 446 -19.22 -39.49 0.06
N GLU A 447 -20.29 -38.77 0.38
CA GLU A 447 -20.18 -37.36 0.73
C GLU A 447 -19.94 -37.25 2.23
N VAL A 448 -18.90 -36.51 2.58
CA VAL A 448 -18.50 -36.28 3.97
C VAL A 448 -18.23 -34.80 4.19
N GLN A 449 -18.51 -34.34 5.40
CA GLN A 449 -18.18 -32.98 5.83
C GLN A 449 -16.69 -32.85 6.13
N LEU A 450 -16.20 -31.60 6.21
CA LEU A 450 -14.82 -31.34 6.60
C LEU A 450 -14.52 -31.97 7.97
N ASN A 451 -13.42 -32.72 8.07
CA ASN A 451 -12.97 -33.47 9.24
C ASN A 451 -13.83 -34.67 9.67
N GLU A 452 -14.87 -35.03 8.91
CA GLU A 452 -15.63 -36.25 9.17
C GLU A 452 -14.78 -37.48 8.83
N PRO A 453 -14.71 -38.51 9.70
CA PRO A 453 -13.93 -39.71 9.43
C PRO A 453 -14.44 -40.46 8.19
N LEU A 454 -13.53 -40.82 7.29
CA LEU A 454 -13.92 -41.56 6.09
C LEU A 454 -14.40 -42.98 6.44
N PRO A 455 -15.53 -43.44 5.88
CA PRO A 455 -16.15 -44.70 6.26
C PRO A 455 -15.39 -45.91 5.70
N THR A 456 -15.61 -47.08 6.32
CA THR A 456 -15.15 -48.37 5.79
C THR A 456 -15.97 -48.75 4.56
N HIS A 457 -15.32 -49.31 3.55
CA HIS A 457 -16.01 -49.96 2.43
C HIS A 457 -15.91 -51.48 2.58
N GLU A 458 -17.05 -52.17 2.61
CA GLU A 458 -17.13 -53.64 2.79
C GLU A 458 -16.36 -54.15 4.04
N GLY A 459 -16.35 -53.36 5.11
CA GLY A 459 -15.64 -53.68 6.36
C GLY A 459 -14.11 -53.62 6.26
N ARG A 460 -13.56 -53.06 5.17
CA ARG A 460 -12.11 -52.92 4.96
C ARG A 460 -11.67 -51.46 5.00
N VAL A 461 -10.41 -51.28 5.39
CA VAL A 461 -9.69 -50.01 5.25
C VAL A 461 -9.32 -49.83 3.79
N VAL A 462 -9.89 -48.81 3.16
CA VAL A 462 -9.61 -48.42 1.78
C VAL A 462 -9.03 -47.00 1.74
N ARG A 463 -8.31 -46.71 0.65
CA ARG A 463 -7.85 -45.36 0.35
C ARG A 463 -8.89 -44.62 -0.47
N TRP A 464 -9.26 -43.45 0.02
CA TRP A 464 -10.23 -42.57 -0.60
C TRP A 464 -9.51 -41.45 -1.35
N HIS A 465 -10.09 -41.02 -2.47
CA HIS A 465 -9.67 -39.91 -3.28
C HIS A 465 -10.80 -38.88 -3.37
N TRP A 466 -10.49 -37.64 -3.02
CA TRP A 466 -11.44 -36.53 -3.07
C TRP A 466 -11.66 -36.06 -4.49
N THR A 467 -12.91 -36.03 -4.93
CA THR A 467 -13.30 -35.60 -6.27
C THR A 467 -14.19 -34.37 -6.22
N VAL A 468 -14.02 -33.47 -7.19
CA VAL A 468 -14.86 -32.27 -7.30
C VAL A 468 -16.24 -32.71 -7.74
N SER A 469 -17.30 -32.26 -7.05
CA SER A 469 -18.69 -32.47 -7.43
C SER A 469 -19.02 -31.66 -8.69
N GLY A 470 -18.53 -32.11 -9.85
CA GLY A 470 -19.07 -31.73 -11.14
C GLY A 470 -20.34 -32.55 -11.41
N MET A 471 -21.25 -32.00 -12.21
CA MET A 471 -22.45 -32.69 -12.71
C MET A 471 -22.05 -34.01 -13.41
N ARG A 472 -22.00 -35.11 -12.64
CA ARG A 472 -21.57 -36.45 -13.06
C ARG A 472 -22.69 -37.44 -12.84
N ALA A 473 -22.79 -38.48 -13.67
CA ALA A 473 -23.76 -39.56 -13.51
C ALA A 473 -23.21 -40.90 -14.00
N ASN A 474 -23.58 -41.99 -13.35
CA ASN A 474 -23.13 -43.34 -13.71
C ASN A 474 -24.05 -43.98 -14.74
N SER A 475 -23.51 -44.82 -15.64
CA SER A 475 -24.34 -45.67 -16.51
C SER A 475 -25.42 -46.42 -15.73
N GLY A 476 -26.66 -46.32 -16.20
CA GLY A 476 -27.86 -46.90 -15.59
C GLY A 476 -28.58 -46.00 -14.57
N GLN A 477 -28.06 -44.81 -14.25
CA GLN A 477 -28.81 -43.80 -13.49
C GLN A 477 -29.60 -42.87 -14.45
N PRO A 478 -30.74 -42.30 -14.04
CA PRO A 478 -31.40 -41.27 -14.83
C PRO A 478 -30.53 -40.02 -14.94
N CYS A 479 -30.48 -39.44 -16.14
CA CYS A 479 -29.72 -38.23 -16.43
C CYS A 479 -30.23 -37.06 -15.60
N PRO A 480 -29.39 -36.46 -14.73
CA PRO A 480 -29.83 -35.42 -13.81
C PRO A 480 -30.01 -34.05 -14.49
N TYR A 481 -29.33 -33.80 -15.62
CA TYR A 481 -29.39 -32.54 -16.35
C TYR A 481 -29.29 -32.80 -17.87
N PRO A 482 -30.18 -32.20 -18.68
CA PRO A 482 -30.10 -32.37 -20.12
C PRO A 482 -28.83 -31.67 -20.65
N GLY A 483 -28.24 -32.21 -21.72
CA GLY A 483 -27.12 -31.57 -22.40
C GLY A 483 -26.03 -32.55 -22.81
N THR A 484 -24.83 -32.01 -23.02
CA THR A 484 -23.69 -32.79 -23.52
C THR A 484 -22.98 -33.48 -22.36
N TRP A 485 -22.76 -34.77 -22.47
CA TRP A 485 -22.04 -35.62 -21.52
C TRP A 485 -20.86 -36.31 -22.20
N ILE A 486 -19.74 -36.43 -21.49
CA ILE A 486 -18.55 -37.13 -21.97
C ILE A 486 -18.16 -38.25 -20.99
N CYS A 487 -17.67 -39.37 -21.52
CA CYS A 487 -17.09 -40.43 -20.70
C CYS A 487 -15.71 -39.99 -20.15
N GLU A 488 -15.50 -40.10 -18.84
CA GLU A 488 -14.27 -39.59 -18.21
C GLU A 488 -13.01 -40.40 -18.56
N TYR A 489 -13.17 -41.70 -18.85
CA TYR A 489 -12.03 -42.62 -18.99
C TYR A 489 -11.90 -43.21 -20.40
N LYS A 490 -12.90 -43.01 -21.28
CA LYS A 490 -12.85 -43.42 -22.68
C LYS A 490 -12.98 -42.18 -23.59
N PRO A 491 -11.85 -41.54 -23.96
CA PRO A 491 -11.85 -40.32 -24.77
C PRO A 491 -12.55 -40.56 -26.13
N GLY A 492 -13.27 -39.54 -26.60
CA GLY A 492 -14.03 -39.59 -27.86
C GLY A 492 -15.51 -39.99 -27.74
N ASN A 493 -15.96 -40.41 -26.56
CA ASN A 493 -17.37 -40.74 -26.31
C ASN A 493 -18.12 -39.53 -25.74
N GLN A 494 -18.64 -38.68 -26.62
CA GLN A 494 -19.52 -37.56 -26.30
C GLN A 494 -20.96 -37.88 -26.73
N GLN A 495 -21.93 -37.66 -25.86
CA GLN A 495 -23.34 -37.88 -26.15
C GLN A 495 -24.21 -36.77 -25.57
N VAL A 496 -25.26 -36.41 -26.29
CA VAL A 496 -26.30 -35.52 -25.78
C VAL A 496 -27.38 -36.38 -25.16
N ILE A 497 -27.67 -36.15 -23.88
CA ILE A 497 -28.59 -36.98 -23.11
C ILE A 497 -29.66 -36.07 -22.51
N GLU A 498 -30.92 -36.39 -22.75
CA GLU A 498 -32.06 -35.66 -22.19
C GLU A 498 -32.26 -35.97 -20.71
N HIS A 499 -32.89 -35.04 -20.00
CA HIS A 499 -33.21 -35.20 -18.58
C HIS A 499 -34.05 -36.46 -18.33
N GLY A 500 -33.66 -37.26 -17.34
CA GLY A 500 -34.38 -38.47 -16.93
C GLY A 500 -34.07 -39.73 -17.76
N VAL A 501 -33.41 -39.62 -18.91
CA VAL A 501 -32.98 -40.77 -19.71
C VAL A 501 -31.86 -41.52 -18.99
N LEU A 502 -31.88 -42.86 -19.00
CA LEU A 502 -30.81 -43.65 -18.37
C LEU A 502 -29.47 -43.41 -19.07
N MET A 503 -28.45 -43.10 -18.27
CA MET A 503 -27.09 -42.90 -18.76
C MET A 503 -26.58 -44.19 -19.44
N PRO A 504 -26.08 -44.12 -20.68
CA PRO A 504 -25.75 -45.30 -21.46
C PRO A 504 -24.44 -45.96 -21.01
N THR A 505 -24.28 -47.23 -21.36
CA THR A 505 -22.99 -47.95 -21.29
C THR A 505 -22.15 -47.65 -22.53
N VAL A 506 -20.83 -47.62 -22.40
CA VAL A 506 -19.91 -47.48 -23.53
C VAL A 506 -19.25 -48.83 -23.78
N GLU A 507 -19.45 -49.40 -24.97
CA GLU A 507 -18.93 -50.72 -25.36
C GLU A 507 -19.37 -51.86 -24.41
N GLY A 508 -20.58 -51.76 -23.85
CA GLY A 508 -21.11 -52.74 -22.90
C GLY A 508 -20.61 -52.58 -21.46
N GLU A 509 -19.74 -51.60 -21.18
CA GLU A 509 -19.22 -51.34 -19.84
C GLU A 509 -19.93 -50.15 -19.17
N ARG A 510 -20.10 -50.23 -17.85
CA ARG A 510 -20.58 -49.12 -17.04
C ARG A 510 -19.48 -48.08 -16.93
N VAL A 511 -19.83 -46.82 -17.18
CA VAL A 511 -18.88 -45.70 -17.15
C VAL A 511 -19.42 -44.55 -16.29
N VAL A 512 -18.53 -43.63 -15.94
CA VAL A 512 -18.87 -42.36 -15.31
C VAL A 512 -18.92 -41.29 -16.41
N TRP A 513 -20.05 -40.62 -16.50
CA TRP A 513 -20.29 -39.52 -17.41
C TRP A 513 -20.10 -38.18 -16.70
N ARG A 514 -19.49 -37.22 -17.38
CA ARG A 514 -19.34 -35.82 -16.93
C ARG A 514 -20.09 -34.89 -17.87
N TRP A 515 -20.95 -34.04 -17.30
CA TRP A 515 -21.68 -33.03 -18.05
C TRP A 515 -20.76 -31.89 -18.47
N MET A 516 -20.93 -31.41 -19.70
CA MET A 516 -20.11 -30.39 -20.35
C MET A 516 -20.88 -29.12 -20.68
N GLY A 517 -22.21 -29.09 -20.46
CA GLY A 517 -23.05 -27.92 -20.71
C GLY A 517 -24.31 -28.24 -21.51
N LEU A 518 -25.23 -27.27 -21.55
CA LEU A 518 -26.34 -27.22 -22.49
C LEU A 518 -25.81 -26.97 -23.90
N GLN A 519 -26.39 -27.63 -24.89
CA GLN A 519 -26.06 -27.33 -26.29
C GLN A 519 -26.78 -26.02 -26.70
N PRO A 520 -26.14 -25.10 -27.45
CA PRO A 520 -26.84 -23.98 -28.06
C PRO A 520 -27.87 -24.50 -29.07
N LEU A 521 -29.02 -23.84 -29.16
CA LEU A 521 -30.04 -24.06 -30.22
C LEU A 521 -29.45 -23.87 -31.62
#